data_AF-A0A814BYI8-F1
#
_entry.id   AF-A0A814BYI8-F1
#
_cell.length_a   1.000
_cell.length_b   1.000
_cell.length_c   1.000
_cell.angle_alpha   90.00
_cell.angle_beta   90.00
_cell.angle_gamma   90.00
#
_symmetry.space_group_name_H-M   'P 1'
#
loop_
_entity.id
_entity.type
_entity.pdbx_description
1 polymer ?
#
loop_
_entity_poly.entity_id
_entity_poly.type
_entity_poly.pdbx_seq_one_letter_code
_entity_poly.pdbx_strand_id
1 'polypeptide(L)'
;MSTYRAKDLKFEDLWPIVLDTVRSVINMNRYGHTDRATWQTRFFDIYNLCTATPEPHTRRLYDETKRFLEDHCTSMNEEINESKQNTLSNYVKYWTEYKKGAEHLNSLYQFLNNQLVKERATFDLGSDTGFNPNLEHNYEPIAEIGEMALDCWIRIIIEPLKDRLIKLLLEQIHLDRIGECVNQTTIKDVIMSFVDVCQNRKISPLELYEKSFETPFLQATGKYYREEGDRCLNKLDCIQYMKKILLLIDDEEFRSRKFLNSTSYSKVYHECLQRLVCDHYDTLKNQCTELIIREDLDALRNMYKLLKPTHIGITYMVEQLQEHMSRTGHERIQSLTGDNLSTTFVDTLLEIHTKYTDIIRQTFANDSEFISALDKACANIINMKK
;
A
#
# COMPACT_ATOMS: atom_id res chain seq x y z
N MET A 1 -9.82 27.47 -45.41
CA MET A 1 -9.74 28.44 -44.31
C MET A 1 -11.16 28.82 -43.93
N SER A 2 -11.69 28.19 -42.87
CA SER A 2 -13.02 28.53 -42.33
C SER A 2 -12.87 29.70 -41.36
N THR A 3 -13.62 30.77 -41.61
CA THR A 3 -13.63 32.02 -40.86
C THR A 3 -14.26 31.80 -39.48
N TYR A 4 -13.42 31.69 -38.44
CA TYR A 4 -13.85 31.71 -37.04
C TYR A 4 -14.31 33.12 -36.66
N ARG A 5 -15.56 33.46 -37.01
CA ARG A 5 -16.23 34.66 -36.49
C ARG A 5 -16.94 34.29 -35.20
N ALA A 6 -16.63 35.02 -34.12
CA ALA A 6 -17.41 34.98 -32.90
C ALA A 6 -18.87 35.27 -33.22
N LYS A 7 -19.76 34.36 -32.83
CA LYS A 7 -21.20 34.48 -32.99
C LYS A 7 -21.79 34.93 -31.65
N ASP A 8 -22.78 35.81 -31.71
CA ASP A 8 -23.68 36.09 -30.59
C ASP A 8 -24.49 34.82 -30.31
N LEU A 9 -23.95 33.97 -29.43
CA LEU A 9 -24.47 32.65 -29.10
C LEU A 9 -24.99 32.68 -27.68
N LYS A 10 -26.26 32.31 -27.50
CA LYS A 10 -26.85 32.19 -26.18
C LYS A 10 -26.46 30.87 -25.55
N PHE A 11 -26.00 30.92 -24.30
CA PHE A 11 -25.66 29.74 -23.52
C PHE A 11 -26.83 28.76 -23.42
N GLU A 12 -28.05 29.29 -23.29
CA GLU A 12 -29.30 28.54 -23.11
C GLU A 12 -29.64 27.63 -24.29
N ASP A 13 -29.16 27.96 -25.50
CA ASP A 13 -29.46 27.20 -26.71
C ASP A 13 -28.50 26.00 -26.89
N LEU A 14 -27.23 26.16 -26.49
CA LEU A 14 -26.20 25.15 -26.66
C LEU A 14 -26.00 24.25 -25.43
N TRP A 15 -26.20 24.78 -24.22
CA TRP A 15 -25.95 24.03 -22.99
C TRP A 15 -26.78 22.73 -22.88
N PRO A 16 -28.09 22.70 -23.16
CA PRO A 16 -28.86 21.45 -23.07
C PRO A 16 -28.31 20.36 -23.99
N ILE A 17 -27.86 20.75 -25.18
CA ILE A 17 -27.29 19.85 -26.19
C ILE A 17 -25.91 19.32 -25.76
N VAL A 18 -25.10 20.16 -25.12
CA VAL A 18 -23.81 19.77 -24.54
C VAL A 18 -24.03 18.85 -23.33
N LEU A 19 -24.97 19.22 -22.46
CA LEU A 19 -25.32 18.48 -21.25
C LEU A 19 -25.82 17.07 -21.55
N ASP A 20 -26.60 16.87 -22.61
CA ASP A 20 -27.02 15.53 -23.02
C ASP A 20 -25.84 14.64 -23.42
N THR A 21 -24.85 15.20 -24.13
CA THR A 21 -23.60 14.47 -24.43
C THR A 21 -22.80 14.19 -23.15
N VAL A 22 -22.67 15.17 -22.25
CA VAL A 22 -21.98 15.00 -20.97
C VAL A 22 -22.64 13.89 -20.14
N ARG A 23 -23.98 13.88 -20.05
CA ARG A 23 -24.76 12.82 -19.39
C ARG A 23 -24.54 11.46 -20.04
N SER A 24 -24.51 11.40 -21.36
CA SER A 24 -24.23 10.14 -22.08
C SER A 24 -22.84 9.61 -21.77
N VAL A 25 -21.84 10.49 -21.76
CA VAL A 25 -20.43 10.13 -21.60
C VAL A 25 -20.10 9.70 -20.18
N ILE A 26 -20.58 10.44 -19.17
CA ILE A 26 -20.33 10.10 -17.76
C ILE A 26 -20.98 8.76 -17.37
N ASN A 27 -22.12 8.42 -17.99
CA ASN A 27 -22.83 7.16 -17.80
C ASN A 27 -22.38 6.05 -18.76
N MET A 28 -21.23 6.21 -19.44
CA MET A 28 -20.69 5.21 -20.38
C MET A 28 -21.73 4.75 -21.43
N ASN A 29 -22.52 5.69 -21.96
CA ASN A 29 -23.58 5.48 -22.96
C ASN A 29 -24.75 4.60 -22.52
N ARG A 30 -24.98 4.41 -21.21
CA ARG A 30 -26.17 3.67 -20.71
C ARG A 30 -27.52 4.28 -21.13
N TYR A 31 -27.54 5.59 -21.37
CA TYR A 31 -28.77 6.35 -21.68
C TYR A 31 -28.81 6.88 -23.13
N GLY A 32 -27.85 6.51 -23.98
CA GLY A 32 -27.76 6.96 -25.36
C GLY A 32 -26.37 6.72 -25.95
N HIS A 33 -26.26 6.50 -27.26
CA HIS A 33 -24.96 6.34 -27.93
C HIS A 33 -24.50 7.69 -28.50
N THR A 34 -23.43 8.27 -27.97
CA THR A 34 -22.77 9.41 -28.62
C THR A 34 -21.97 8.91 -29.83
N ASP A 35 -22.44 9.16 -31.05
CA ASP A 35 -21.68 8.84 -32.25
C ASP A 35 -20.47 9.77 -32.40
N ARG A 36 -19.50 9.35 -33.23
CA ARG A 36 -18.25 10.10 -33.42
C ARG A 36 -18.48 11.50 -33.98
N ALA A 37 -19.51 11.67 -34.82
CA ALA A 37 -19.85 12.97 -35.39
C ALA A 37 -20.36 13.92 -34.30
N THR A 38 -21.30 13.48 -33.45
CA THR A 38 -21.79 14.26 -32.31
C THR A 38 -20.64 14.60 -31.37
N TRP A 39 -19.78 13.63 -31.03
CA TRP A 39 -18.60 13.89 -30.19
C TRP A 39 -17.70 15.00 -30.74
N GLN A 40 -17.41 14.97 -32.05
CA GLN A 40 -16.62 16.01 -32.71
C GLN A 40 -17.31 17.37 -32.73
N THR A 41 -18.63 17.42 -32.96
CA THR A 41 -19.39 18.66 -32.90
C THR A 41 -19.34 19.29 -31.52
N ARG A 42 -19.35 18.49 -30.44
CA ARG A 42 -19.35 19.02 -29.08
C ARG A 42 -18.06 19.72 -28.68
N PHE A 43 -16.89 19.32 -29.22
CA PHE A 43 -15.68 20.12 -29.06
C PHE A 43 -15.84 21.53 -29.63
N PHE A 44 -16.50 21.64 -30.79
CA PHE A 44 -16.76 22.91 -31.44
C PHE A 44 -17.78 23.75 -30.66
N ASP A 45 -18.81 23.12 -30.08
CA ASP A 45 -19.79 23.82 -29.25
C ASP A 45 -19.18 24.37 -27.97
N ILE A 46 -18.34 23.58 -27.29
CA ILE A 46 -17.59 24.02 -26.10
C ILE A 46 -16.64 25.16 -26.46
N TYR A 47 -15.91 25.03 -27.57
CA TYR A 47 -15.06 26.11 -28.09
C TYR A 47 -15.87 27.40 -28.30
N ASN A 48 -17.02 27.31 -28.99
CA ASN A 48 -17.86 28.45 -29.27
C ASN A 48 -18.40 29.11 -28.00
N LEU A 49 -18.79 28.33 -26.99
CA LEU A 49 -19.24 28.85 -25.68
C LEU A 49 -18.12 29.61 -24.97
N CYS A 50 -16.89 29.10 -25.03
CA CYS A 50 -15.70 29.72 -24.43
C CYS A 50 -15.17 30.92 -25.23
N THR A 51 -15.59 31.10 -26.49
CA THR A 51 -15.20 32.24 -27.35
C THR A 51 -16.38 33.11 -27.75
N ALA A 52 -17.53 32.97 -27.07
CA ALA A 52 -18.73 33.75 -27.34
C ALA A 52 -18.50 35.24 -27.09
N THR A 53 -19.20 36.08 -27.84
CA THR A 53 -19.19 37.55 -27.68
C THR A 53 -20.60 38.01 -27.32
N PRO A 54 -20.78 39.00 -26.42
CA PRO A 54 -19.78 39.95 -25.92
C PRO A 54 -18.90 39.47 -24.76
N GLU A 55 -19.32 38.43 -24.01
CA GLU A 55 -18.57 37.88 -22.88
C GLU A 55 -18.46 36.35 -23.02
N PRO A 56 -17.27 35.75 -22.76
CA PRO A 56 -17.11 34.31 -22.82
C PRO A 56 -17.90 33.62 -21.70
N HIS A 57 -18.56 32.50 -22.02
CA HIS A 57 -19.34 31.73 -21.04
C HIS A 57 -18.50 30.69 -20.27
N THR A 58 -17.18 30.83 -20.26
CA THR A 58 -16.20 29.91 -19.64
C THR A 58 -16.55 29.58 -18.19
N ARG A 59 -16.77 30.59 -17.34
CA ARG A 59 -17.08 30.39 -15.91
C ARG A 59 -18.45 29.75 -15.71
N ARG A 60 -19.47 30.23 -16.44
CA ARG A 60 -20.82 29.68 -16.38
C ARG A 60 -20.86 28.21 -16.81
N LEU A 61 -20.13 27.85 -17.88
CA LEU A 61 -20.00 26.47 -18.33
C LEU A 61 -19.35 25.58 -17.27
N TYR A 62 -18.31 26.08 -16.60
CA TYR A 62 -17.65 25.38 -15.50
C TYR A 62 -18.60 25.12 -14.33
N ASP A 63 -19.28 26.15 -13.84
CA ASP A 63 -20.17 26.06 -12.66
C ASP A 63 -21.41 25.17 -12.95
N GLU A 64 -22.00 25.24 -14.14
CA GLU A 64 -23.11 24.36 -14.55
C GLU A 64 -22.65 22.90 -14.73
N THR A 65 -21.44 22.67 -15.24
CA THR A 65 -20.85 21.32 -15.33
C THR A 65 -20.57 20.77 -13.93
N LYS A 66 -20.08 21.60 -13.00
CA LYS A 66 -19.88 21.24 -11.59
C LYS A 66 -21.19 20.80 -10.96
N ARG A 67 -22.23 21.61 -11.07
CA ARG A 67 -23.56 21.32 -10.53
C ARG A 67 -24.11 19.99 -11.05
N PHE A 68 -23.99 19.75 -12.36
CA PHE A 68 -24.40 18.47 -12.95
C PHE A 68 -23.64 17.28 -12.35
N LEU A 69 -22.31 17.39 -12.18
CA LEU A 69 -21.51 16.31 -11.58
C LEU A 69 -21.86 16.08 -10.11
N GLU A 70 -22.13 17.14 -9.35
CA GLU A 70 -22.58 17.05 -7.96
C GLU A 70 -23.93 16.33 -7.84
N ASP A 71 -24.91 16.72 -8.66
CA ASP A 71 -26.24 16.08 -8.71
C ASP A 71 -26.12 14.60 -9.13
N HIS A 72 -25.27 14.31 -10.13
CA HIS A 72 -25.04 12.95 -10.58
C HIS A 72 -24.38 12.07 -9.50
N CYS A 73 -23.36 12.59 -8.80
CA CYS A 73 -22.73 11.89 -7.68
C CYS A 73 -23.70 11.66 -6.51
N THR A 74 -24.60 12.62 -6.26
CA THR A 74 -25.61 12.51 -5.20
C THR A 74 -26.59 11.38 -5.52
N SER A 75 -27.11 11.33 -6.75
CA SER A 75 -27.97 10.23 -7.21
C SER A 75 -27.28 8.87 -7.11
N MET A 76 -26.01 8.76 -7.51
CA MET A 76 -25.26 7.51 -7.37
C MET A 76 -25.05 7.11 -5.90
N ASN A 77 -24.80 8.08 -5.02
CA ASN A 77 -24.63 7.82 -3.59
C ASN A 77 -25.92 7.27 -2.96
N GLU A 78 -27.09 7.79 -3.35
CA GLU A 78 -28.40 7.29 -2.92
C GLU A 78 -28.59 5.82 -3.36
N GLU A 79 -28.34 5.51 -4.63
CA GLU A 79 -28.43 4.14 -5.17
C GLU A 79 -27.48 3.15 -4.46
N ILE A 80 -26.25 3.58 -4.15
CA ILE A 80 -25.28 2.77 -3.39
C ILE A 80 -25.77 2.50 -1.97
N ASN A 81 -26.41 3.48 -1.34
CA ASN A 81 -26.89 3.40 0.04
C ASN A 81 -28.14 2.51 0.20
N GLU A 82 -29.02 2.46 -0.79
CA GLU A 82 -30.20 1.59 -0.78
C GLU A 82 -29.83 0.10 -0.69
N SER A 83 -28.79 -0.30 -1.41
CA SER A 83 -28.36 -1.70 -1.51
C SER A 83 -27.34 -2.07 -0.43
N LYS A 84 -27.80 -2.26 0.82
CA LYS A 84 -26.87 -2.47 1.95
C LYS A 84 -26.00 -3.73 1.87
N GLN A 85 -26.49 -4.81 1.26
CA GLN A 85 -25.79 -6.10 1.19
C GLN A 85 -24.68 -6.13 0.12
N ASN A 86 -24.78 -5.28 -0.92
CA ASN A 86 -23.87 -5.29 -2.08
C ASN A 86 -23.07 -3.99 -2.23
N THR A 87 -22.86 -3.26 -1.13
CA THR A 87 -22.29 -1.91 -1.15
C THR A 87 -20.91 -1.86 -1.81
N LEU A 88 -20.00 -2.81 -1.53
CA LEU A 88 -18.67 -2.82 -2.15
C LEU A 88 -18.75 -3.03 -3.67
N SER A 89 -19.53 -4.01 -4.14
CA SER A 89 -19.65 -4.30 -5.57
C SER A 89 -20.37 -3.18 -6.33
N ASN A 90 -21.41 -2.59 -5.74
CA ASN A 90 -22.07 -1.43 -6.32
C ASN A 90 -21.11 -0.23 -6.39
N TYR A 91 -20.39 0.07 -5.31
CA TYR A 91 -19.38 1.13 -5.31
C TYR A 91 -18.35 0.94 -6.45
N VAL A 92 -17.78 -0.25 -6.61
CA VAL A 92 -16.79 -0.52 -7.68
C VAL A 92 -17.40 -0.34 -9.06
N LYS A 93 -18.64 -0.80 -9.26
CA LYS A 93 -19.37 -0.63 -10.52
C LYS A 93 -19.50 0.85 -10.89
N TYR A 94 -20.03 1.67 -9.98
CA TYR A 94 -20.19 3.11 -10.22
C TYR A 94 -18.84 3.82 -10.35
N TRP A 95 -17.85 3.48 -9.52
CA TRP A 95 -16.51 4.06 -9.59
C TRP A 95 -15.85 3.81 -10.95
N THR A 96 -15.91 2.57 -11.44
CA THR A 96 -15.27 2.19 -12.71
C THR A 96 -15.87 2.94 -13.89
N GLU A 97 -17.19 3.13 -13.88
CA GLU A 97 -17.89 3.87 -14.93
C GLU A 97 -17.62 5.37 -14.83
N TYR A 98 -17.72 5.93 -13.62
CA TYR A 98 -17.49 7.33 -13.37
C TYR A 98 -16.06 7.75 -13.68
N LYS A 99 -15.05 6.96 -13.28
CA LYS A 99 -13.63 7.22 -13.57
C LYS A 99 -13.39 7.34 -15.08
N LYS A 100 -13.87 6.37 -15.87
CA LYS A 100 -13.75 6.40 -17.34
C LYS A 100 -14.52 7.56 -17.95
N GLY A 101 -15.74 7.80 -17.47
CA GLY A 101 -16.56 8.93 -17.88
C GLY A 101 -15.87 10.27 -17.61
N ALA A 102 -15.21 10.42 -16.46
CA ALA A 102 -14.46 11.61 -16.09
C ALA A 102 -13.21 11.81 -16.97
N GLU A 103 -12.49 10.74 -17.34
CA GLU A 103 -11.37 10.82 -18.29
C GLU A 103 -11.83 11.29 -19.69
N HIS A 104 -12.96 10.79 -20.17
CA HIS A 104 -13.57 11.23 -21.41
C HIS A 104 -14.07 12.68 -21.32
N LEU A 105 -14.72 13.04 -20.21
CA LEU A 105 -15.18 14.40 -19.96
C LEU A 105 -14.01 15.39 -19.93
N ASN A 106 -12.91 15.04 -19.26
CA ASN A 106 -11.70 15.84 -19.23
C ASN A 106 -11.14 16.08 -20.64
N SER A 107 -11.20 15.05 -21.49
CA SER A 107 -10.79 15.16 -22.89
C SER A 107 -11.71 16.08 -23.69
N LEU A 108 -13.03 15.94 -23.53
CA LEU A 108 -14.03 16.79 -24.21
C LEU A 108 -13.85 18.27 -23.87
N TYR A 109 -13.49 18.56 -22.62
CA TYR A 109 -13.30 19.91 -22.10
C TYR A 109 -11.85 20.42 -22.22
N GLN A 110 -10.99 19.79 -23.01
CA GLN A 110 -9.57 20.18 -23.13
C GLN A 110 -9.36 21.67 -23.45
N PHE A 111 -10.22 22.27 -24.28
CA PHE A 111 -10.14 23.70 -24.56
C PHE A 111 -10.45 24.56 -23.33
N LEU A 112 -11.49 24.20 -22.57
CA LEU A 112 -11.84 24.87 -21.32
C LEU A 112 -10.69 24.71 -20.31
N ASN A 113 -10.19 23.49 -20.09
CA ASN A 113 -9.08 23.23 -19.17
C ASN A 113 -7.85 24.09 -19.48
N ASN A 114 -7.49 24.24 -20.76
CA ASN A 114 -6.38 25.09 -21.18
C ASN A 114 -6.60 26.59 -20.86
N GLN A 115 -7.86 27.05 -20.84
CA GLN A 115 -8.18 28.42 -20.39
C GLN A 115 -8.10 28.54 -18.87
N LEU A 116 -8.68 27.59 -18.12
CA LEU A 116 -8.67 27.57 -16.65
C LEU A 116 -7.24 27.52 -16.09
N VAL A 117 -6.35 26.73 -16.71
CA VAL A 117 -4.93 26.67 -16.33
C VAL A 117 -4.22 28.01 -16.51
N LYS A 118 -4.54 28.75 -17.58
CA LYS A 118 -3.99 30.10 -17.81
C LYS A 118 -4.48 31.08 -16.76
N GLU A 119 -5.78 31.06 -16.43
CA GLU A 119 -6.37 31.88 -15.38
C GLU A 119 -5.72 31.60 -14.01
N ARG A 120 -5.51 30.32 -13.68
CA ARG A 120 -4.80 29.90 -12.47
C ARG A 120 -3.36 30.40 -12.44
N ALA A 121 -2.62 30.26 -13.54
CA ALA A 121 -1.23 30.74 -13.61
C ALA A 121 -1.11 32.26 -13.46
N THR A 122 -2.07 33.03 -13.99
CA THR A 122 -2.11 34.49 -13.78
C THR A 122 -2.39 34.87 -12.33
N PHE A 123 -3.19 34.07 -11.61
CA PHE A 123 -3.49 34.28 -10.20
C PHE A 123 -2.28 33.96 -9.31
N ASP A 124 -1.60 32.83 -9.54
CA ASP A 124 -0.43 32.42 -8.77
C ASP A 124 0.73 33.43 -8.91
N LEU A 125 0.97 33.98 -10.12
CA LEU A 125 1.97 35.01 -10.39
C LEU A 125 1.63 36.38 -9.77
N GLY A 126 0.34 36.69 -9.59
CA GLY A 126 -0.11 37.93 -8.94
C GLY A 126 0.08 37.93 -7.42
N SER A 127 0.26 36.74 -6.81
CA SER A 127 0.45 36.61 -5.35
C SER A 127 1.86 36.99 -4.87
N ASP A 128 2.87 37.03 -5.75
CA ASP A 128 4.24 37.46 -5.42
C ASP A 128 4.36 38.99 -5.28
N THR A 129 3.42 39.75 -5.84
CA THR A 129 3.35 41.21 -5.68
C THR A 129 2.31 41.61 -4.64
N GLY A 130 2.59 41.34 -3.36
CA GLY A 130 1.83 41.89 -2.24
C GLY A 130 0.65 41.04 -1.81
N PHE A 131 0.87 40.27 -0.74
CA PHE A 131 -0.16 39.78 0.17
C PHE A 131 -1.22 40.87 0.41
N ASN A 132 -2.45 40.64 -0.05
CA ASN A 132 -3.62 41.38 0.41
C ASN A 132 -4.33 40.51 1.45
N PRO A 133 -4.17 40.78 2.77
CA PRO A 133 -4.69 39.91 3.84
C PRO A 133 -6.22 39.90 3.96
N ASN A 134 -6.93 40.66 3.13
CA ASN A 134 -8.39 40.85 3.21
C ASN A 134 -9.19 40.02 2.18
N LEU A 135 -8.56 39.06 1.49
CA LEU A 135 -9.23 38.10 0.59
C LEU A 135 -9.22 36.68 1.17
N GLU A 136 -9.33 36.56 2.49
CA GLU A 136 -9.69 35.29 3.11
C GLU A 136 -11.20 35.05 2.92
N HIS A 137 -11.57 33.84 2.45
CA HIS A 137 -12.92 33.25 2.42
C HIS A 137 -13.81 33.46 1.18
N ASN A 138 -13.47 32.92 -0.01
CA ASN A 138 -14.47 32.25 -0.91
C ASN A 138 -14.01 31.88 -2.34
N TYR A 139 -12.73 31.92 -2.70
CA TYR A 139 -12.31 31.44 -4.03
C TYR A 139 -11.74 30.03 -3.94
N GLU A 140 -12.60 29.04 -4.21
CA GLU A 140 -12.20 27.66 -4.46
C GLU A 140 -11.24 27.66 -5.67
N PRO A 141 -10.02 27.11 -5.54
CA PRO A 141 -9.04 27.14 -6.62
C PRO A 141 -9.60 26.43 -7.85
N ILE A 142 -9.57 27.12 -8.99
CA ILE A 142 -10.11 26.60 -10.25
C ILE A 142 -9.28 25.38 -10.68
N ALA A 143 -9.91 24.22 -10.62
CA ALA A 143 -9.35 22.94 -11.01
C ALA A 143 -9.78 22.58 -12.44
N GLU A 144 -9.02 21.74 -13.14
CA GLU A 144 -9.46 21.17 -14.41
C GLU A 144 -10.74 20.34 -14.24
N ILE A 145 -11.51 20.12 -15.31
CA ILE A 145 -12.77 19.36 -15.23
C ILE A 145 -12.56 17.94 -14.70
N GLY A 146 -11.46 17.27 -15.09
CA GLY A 146 -11.12 15.96 -14.55
C GLY A 146 -10.80 15.97 -13.05
N GLU A 147 -10.06 16.98 -12.58
CA GLU A 147 -9.78 17.17 -11.15
C GLU A 147 -11.07 17.46 -10.37
N MET A 148 -11.95 18.31 -10.90
CA MET A 148 -13.24 18.65 -10.32
C MET A 148 -14.17 17.42 -10.21
N ALA A 149 -14.19 16.56 -11.24
CA ALA A 149 -14.97 15.32 -11.20
C ALA A 149 -14.50 14.38 -10.07
N LEU A 150 -13.18 14.20 -9.95
CA LEU A 150 -12.62 13.39 -8.86
C LEU A 150 -12.91 14.00 -7.48
N ASP A 151 -12.85 15.33 -7.35
CA ASP A 151 -13.20 16.03 -6.11
C ASP A 151 -14.66 15.83 -5.72
N CYS A 152 -15.58 15.90 -6.68
CA CYS A 152 -17.00 15.58 -6.48
C CYS A 152 -17.17 14.15 -5.94
N TRP A 153 -16.46 13.18 -6.53
CA TRP A 153 -16.48 11.79 -6.06
C TRP A 153 -15.98 11.65 -4.62
N ILE A 154 -14.86 12.32 -4.28
CA ILE A 154 -14.32 12.30 -2.91
C ILE A 154 -15.36 12.84 -1.94
N ARG A 155 -15.88 14.04 -2.18
CA ARG A 155 -16.74 14.76 -1.21
C ARG A 155 -18.13 14.13 -1.07
N ILE A 156 -18.72 13.66 -2.15
CA ILE A 156 -20.13 13.24 -2.17
C ILE A 156 -20.28 11.73 -1.96
N ILE A 157 -19.30 10.92 -2.38
CA ILE A 157 -19.39 9.46 -2.33
C ILE A 157 -18.40 8.89 -1.31
N ILE A 158 -17.11 9.19 -1.43
CA ILE A 158 -16.12 8.61 -0.51
C ILE A 158 -16.33 9.11 0.91
N GLU A 159 -16.41 10.43 1.13
CA GLU A 159 -16.43 11.00 2.48
C GLU A 159 -17.63 10.50 3.32
N PRO A 160 -18.86 10.38 2.77
CA PRO A 160 -19.99 9.80 3.51
C PRO A 160 -19.94 8.27 3.65
N LEU A 161 -19.33 7.56 2.70
CA LEU A 161 -19.32 6.09 2.70
C LEU A 161 -18.07 5.48 3.32
N LYS A 162 -16.98 6.25 3.52
CA LYS A 162 -15.65 5.71 3.84
C LYS A 162 -15.66 4.79 5.04
N ASP A 163 -16.28 5.16 6.16
CA ASP A 163 -16.26 4.36 7.38
C ASP A 163 -16.92 3.00 7.16
N ARG A 164 -18.00 2.99 6.38
CA ARG A 164 -18.73 1.79 6.00
C ARG A 164 -17.93 0.93 5.02
N LEU A 165 -17.31 1.55 4.02
CA LEU A 165 -16.43 0.86 3.05
C LEU A 165 -15.24 0.22 3.77
N ILE A 166 -14.57 0.96 4.65
CA ILE A 166 -13.44 0.48 5.45
C ILE A 166 -13.88 -0.71 6.30
N LYS A 167 -14.99 -0.58 7.04
CA LYS A 167 -15.51 -1.70 7.86
C LYS A 167 -15.73 -2.96 7.03
N LEU A 168 -16.44 -2.85 5.90
CA LEU A 168 -16.71 -3.99 5.02
C LEU A 168 -15.41 -4.56 4.41
N LEU A 169 -14.46 -3.70 4.03
CA LEU A 169 -13.16 -4.13 3.51
C LEU A 169 -12.37 -4.93 4.55
N LEU A 170 -12.31 -4.44 5.80
CA LEU A 170 -11.62 -5.14 6.88
C LEU A 170 -12.27 -6.48 7.20
N GLU A 171 -13.61 -6.55 7.17
CA GLU A 171 -14.35 -7.81 7.29
C GLU A 171 -14.02 -8.79 6.16
N GLN A 172 -14.01 -8.34 4.90
CA GLN A 172 -13.67 -9.19 3.75
C GLN A 172 -12.20 -9.66 3.77
N ILE A 173 -11.27 -8.80 4.18
CA ILE A 173 -9.86 -9.18 4.35
C ILE A 173 -9.72 -10.21 5.48
N HIS A 174 -10.46 -10.06 6.57
CA HIS A 174 -10.47 -11.05 7.64
C HIS A 174 -10.98 -12.41 7.15
N LEU A 175 -12.06 -12.43 6.36
CA LEU A 175 -12.56 -13.64 5.72
C LEU A 175 -11.51 -14.29 4.80
N ASP A 176 -10.80 -13.49 3.98
CA ASP A 176 -9.70 -13.99 3.15
C ASP A 176 -8.54 -14.57 3.98
N ARG A 177 -8.23 -14.02 5.17
CA ARG A 177 -7.21 -14.56 6.09
C ARG A 177 -7.56 -15.93 6.64
N ILE A 178 -8.84 -16.20 6.89
CA ILE A 178 -9.30 -17.50 7.41
C ILE A 178 -9.63 -18.51 6.30
N GLY A 179 -9.40 -18.14 5.03
CA GLY A 179 -9.55 -19.03 3.88
C GLY A 179 -10.95 -19.04 3.25
N GLU A 180 -11.82 -18.11 3.62
CA GLU A 180 -13.14 -17.97 3.01
C GLU A 180 -13.06 -17.37 1.60
N CYS A 181 -14.00 -17.75 0.74
CA CYS A 181 -14.04 -17.25 -0.64
C CYS A 181 -14.61 -15.83 -0.67
N VAL A 182 -13.78 -14.86 -1.05
CA VAL A 182 -14.17 -13.45 -1.17
C VAL A 182 -13.98 -12.93 -2.59
N ASN A 183 -14.68 -11.83 -2.93
CA ASN A 183 -14.47 -11.15 -4.21
C ASN A 183 -13.20 -10.29 -4.16
N GLN A 184 -12.07 -10.93 -4.44
CA GLN A 184 -10.73 -10.35 -4.37
C GLN A 184 -10.54 -9.15 -5.31
N THR A 185 -11.18 -9.17 -6.48
CA THR A 185 -11.16 -8.05 -7.43
C THR A 185 -11.89 -6.84 -6.86
N THR A 186 -13.08 -7.05 -6.28
CA THR A 186 -13.82 -5.96 -5.62
C THR A 186 -13.02 -5.35 -4.47
N ILE A 187 -12.40 -6.17 -3.61
CA ILE A 187 -11.55 -5.66 -2.51
C ILE A 187 -10.45 -4.75 -3.05
N LYS A 188 -9.70 -5.25 -4.04
CA LYS A 188 -8.62 -4.50 -4.68
C LYS A 188 -9.12 -3.20 -5.31
N ASP A 189 -10.21 -3.25 -6.07
CA ASP A 189 -10.70 -2.08 -6.82
C ASP A 189 -11.21 -0.98 -5.89
N VAL A 190 -11.87 -1.32 -4.78
CA VAL A 190 -12.25 -0.33 -3.75
C VAL A 190 -10.99 0.29 -3.13
N ILE A 191 -10.02 -0.52 -2.73
CA ILE A 191 -8.78 -0.02 -2.11
C ILE A 191 -8.02 0.91 -3.07
N MET A 192 -7.86 0.49 -4.32
CA MET A 192 -7.18 1.28 -5.35
C MET A 192 -7.95 2.56 -5.72
N SER A 193 -9.28 2.60 -5.53
CA SER A 193 -10.03 3.84 -5.74
C SER A 193 -9.59 4.99 -4.83
N PHE A 194 -9.19 4.70 -3.58
CA PHE A 194 -8.67 5.72 -2.64
C PHE A 194 -7.32 6.30 -3.07
N VAL A 195 -6.58 5.58 -3.92
CA VAL A 195 -5.33 6.03 -4.53
C VAL A 195 -5.63 6.78 -5.82
N ASP A 196 -6.43 6.16 -6.69
CA ASP A 196 -6.73 6.65 -8.03
C ASP A 196 -7.41 8.03 -8.02
N VAL A 197 -8.33 8.25 -7.09
CA VAL A 197 -9.07 9.51 -6.98
C VAL A 197 -8.18 10.71 -6.61
N CYS A 198 -7.00 10.44 -6.03
CA CYS A 198 -6.04 11.47 -5.66
C CYS A 198 -4.88 11.61 -6.66
N GLN A 199 -4.86 10.87 -7.77
CA GLN A 199 -3.74 10.87 -8.75
C GLN A 199 -3.43 12.25 -9.34
N ASN A 200 -4.45 13.10 -9.50
CA ASN A 200 -4.28 14.44 -10.06
C ASN A 200 -3.96 15.51 -8.99
N ARG A 201 -3.99 15.16 -7.70
CA ARG A 201 -3.62 16.09 -6.63
C ARG A 201 -2.09 16.18 -6.53
N LYS A 202 -1.54 17.35 -6.88
CA LYS A 202 -0.08 17.63 -6.85
C LYS A 202 0.53 17.51 -5.44
N ILE A 203 -0.26 17.65 -4.40
CA ILE A 203 0.17 17.65 -3.01
C ILE A 203 -0.51 16.46 -2.34
N SER A 204 0.25 15.38 -2.12
CA SER A 204 -0.18 14.17 -1.40
C SER A 204 -1.15 13.20 -2.12
N PRO A 205 -0.70 12.51 -3.19
CA PRO A 205 -1.54 11.59 -3.96
C PRO A 205 -1.99 10.33 -3.19
N LEU A 206 -1.42 10.05 -2.01
CA LEU A 206 -1.75 8.89 -1.19
C LEU A 206 -2.44 9.24 0.12
N GLU A 207 -2.67 10.53 0.43
CA GLU A 207 -3.18 10.95 1.74
C GLU A 207 -4.50 10.28 2.12
N LEU A 208 -5.43 10.24 1.17
CA LEU A 208 -6.74 9.64 1.38
C LEU A 208 -6.63 8.14 1.67
N TYR A 209 -5.78 7.43 0.92
CA TYR A 209 -5.48 6.02 1.13
C TYR A 209 -4.82 5.78 2.50
N GLU A 210 -3.78 6.54 2.84
CA GLU A 210 -3.02 6.36 4.07
C GLU A 210 -3.86 6.63 5.33
N LYS A 211 -4.60 7.74 5.32
CA LYS A 211 -5.43 8.15 6.46
C LYS A 211 -6.70 7.32 6.58
N SER A 212 -7.41 7.09 5.47
CA SER A 212 -8.73 6.45 5.53
C SER A 212 -8.61 4.92 5.60
N PHE A 213 -7.68 4.31 4.88
CA PHE A 213 -7.62 2.85 4.75
C PHE A 213 -6.38 2.23 5.39
N GLU A 214 -5.17 2.68 5.05
CA GLU A 214 -3.93 2.01 5.48
C GLU A 214 -3.80 1.99 7.01
N THR A 215 -4.07 3.12 7.67
CA THR A 215 -3.98 3.23 9.13
C THR A 215 -4.92 2.24 9.85
N PRO A 216 -6.25 2.22 9.60
CA PRO A 216 -7.13 1.24 10.25
C PRO A 216 -6.84 -0.20 9.80
N PHE A 217 -6.38 -0.42 8.57
CA PHE A 217 -5.95 -1.73 8.11
C PHE A 217 -4.74 -2.27 8.89
N LEU A 218 -3.71 -1.45 9.10
CA LEU A 218 -2.54 -1.84 9.91
C LEU A 218 -2.94 -2.14 11.35
N GLN A 219 -3.83 -1.34 11.94
CA GLN A 219 -4.36 -1.61 13.29
C GLN A 219 -5.12 -2.94 13.38
N ALA A 220 -5.99 -3.23 12.41
CA ALA A 220 -6.73 -4.48 12.34
C ALA A 220 -5.81 -5.69 12.11
N THR A 221 -4.78 -5.52 11.27
CA THR A 221 -3.73 -6.51 11.03
C THR A 221 -2.94 -6.82 12.29
N GLY A 222 -2.49 -5.78 13.00
CA GLY A 222 -1.78 -5.91 14.27
C GLY A 222 -2.61 -6.61 15.33
N LYS A 223 -3.89 -6.24 15.47
CA LYS A 223 -4.81 -6.91 16.40
C LYS A 223 -4.96 -8.40 16.07
N TYR A 224 -5.22 -8.72 14.80
CA TYR A 224 -5.39 -10.11 14.35
C TYR A 224 -4.14 -10.95 14.63
N TYR A 225 -2.95 -10.48 14.26
CA TYR A 225 -1.73 -11.27 14.43
C TYR A 225 -1.24 -11.35 15.87
N ARG A 226 -1.61 -10.40 16.73
CA ARG A 226 -1.40 -10.56 18.18
C ARG A 226 -2.23 -11.72 18.71
N GLU A 227 -3.53 -11.73 18.44
CA GLU A 227 -4.44 -12.79 18.88
C GLU A 227 -4.04 -14.16 18.28
N GLU A 228 -3.60 -14.17 17.02
CA GLU A 228 -3.11 -15.37 16.34
C GLU A 228 -1.81 -15.90 16.96
N GLY A 229 -0.86 -15.01 17.27
CA GLY A 229 0.41 -15.35 17.93
C GLY A 229 0.16 -16.00 19.29
N ASP A 230 -0.65 -15.37 20.14
CA ASP A 230 -1.07 -15.90 21.44
C ASP A 230 -1.75 -17.26 21.29
N ARG A 231 -2.66 -17.40 20.32
CA ARG A 231 -3.37 -18.66 20.07
C ARG A 231 -2.43 -19.77 19.62
N CYS A 232 -1.44 -19.46 18.79
CA CYS A 232 -0.45 -20.42 18.33
C CYS A 232 0.45 -20.87 19.48
N LEU A 233 0.95 -19.96 20.32
CA LEU A 233 1.78 -20.31 21.47
C LEU A 233 1.06 -21.18 22.50
N ASN A 234 -0.25 -21.00 22.67
CA ASN A 234 -1.05 -21.84 23.56
C ASN A 234 -1.28 -23.27 23.03
N LYS A 235 -1.05 -23.52 21.74
CA LYS A 235 -1.39 -24.81 21.08
C LYS A 235 -0.18 -25.55 20.52
N LEU A 236 0.91 -24.85 20.23
CA LEU A 236 2.06 -25.36 19.49
C LEU A 236 3.32 -25.27 20.35
N ASP A 237 4.26 -26.19 20.16
CA ASP A 237 5.61 -26.02 20.67
C ASP A 237 6.35 -24.89 19.91
N CYS A 238 7.51 -24.46 20.41
CA CYS A 238 8.26 -23.36 19.81
C CYS A 238 8.72 -23.64 18.36
N ILE A 239 9.03 -24.89 18.01
CA ILE A 239 9.49 -25.26 16.66
C ILE A 239 8.32 -25.21 15.66
N GLN A 240 7.17 -25.76 16.06
CA GLN A 240 5.91 -25.70 15.32
C GLN A 240 5.42 -24.26 15.17
N TYR A 241 5.54 -23.46 16.24
CA TYR A 241 5.23 -22.04 16.24
C TYR A 241 6.04 -21.30 15.18
N MET A 242 7.38 -21.45 15.17
CA MET A 242 8.25 -20.80 14.19
C MET A 242 7.88 -21.16 12.74
N LYS A 243 7.59 -22.44 12.46
CA LYS A 243 7.13 -22.88 11.14
C LYS A 243 5.79 -22.23 10.76
N LYS A 244 4.85 -22.16 11.71
CA LYS A 244 3.53 -21.58 11.47
C LYS A 244 3.61 -20.08 11.20
N ILE A 245 4.38 -19.32 11.98
CA ILE A 245 4.45 -17.86 11.79
C ILE A 245 5.19 -17.46 10.52
N LEU A 246 6.18 -18.23 10.06
CA LEU A 246 6.80 -18.01 8.76
C LEU A 246 5.76 -18.09 7.63
N LEU A 247 4.91 -19.12 7.65
CA LEU A 247 3.81 -19.25 6.68
C LEU A 247 2.82 -18.09 6.78
N LEU A 248 2.46 -17.68 8.00
CA LEU A 248 1.53 -16.57 8.20
C LEU A 248 2.08 -15.23 7.68
N ILE A 249 3.37 -14.98 7.85
CA ILE A 249 4.05 -13.78 7.34
C ILE A 249 4.09 -13.82 5.80
N ASP A 250 4.48 -14.95 5.22
CA ASP A 250 4.53 -15.12 3.76
C ASP A 250 3.13 -14.95 3.13
N ASP A 251 2.09 -15.53 3.75
CA ASP A 251 0.70 -15.41 3.30
C ASP A 251 0.22 -13.96 3.36
N GLU A 252 0.55 -13.20 4.42
CA GLU A 252 0.17 -11.80 4.54
C GLU A 252 0.97 -10.90 3.58
N GLU A 253 2.24 -11.22 3.33
CA GLU A 253 3.02 -10.50 2.32
C GLU A 253 2.40 -10.70 0.93
N PHE A 254 2.03 -11.93 0.58
CA PHE A 254 1.33 -12.21 -0.67
C PHE A 254 -0.02 -11.47 -0.75
N ARG A 255 -0.80 -11.48 0.34
CA ARG A 255 -2.07 -10.74 0.46
C ARG A 255 -1.87 -9.24 0.28
N SER A 256 -0.82 -8.67 0.87
CA SER A 256 -0.49 -7.25 0.75
C SER A 256 -0.24 -6.86 -0.71
N ARG A 257 0.53 -7.67 -1.45
CA ARG A 257 0.85 -7.46 -2.87
C ARG A 257 -0.38 -7.60 -3.78
N LYS A 258 -1.39 -8.34 -3.32
CA LYS A 258 -2.62 -8.59 -4.06
C LYS A 258 -3.60 -7.42 -3.96
N PHE A 259 -3.71 -6.81 -2.79
CA PHE A 259 -4.76 -5.84 -2.49
C PHE A 259 -4.29 -4.40 -2.32
N LEU A 260 -3.05 -4.18 -1.86
CA LEU A 260 -2.60 -2.89 -1.34
C LEU A 260 -1.74 -2.12 -2.34
N ASN A 261 -1.53 -0.84 -2.03
CA ASN A 261 -0.47 -0.06 -2.66
C ASN A 261 0.91 -0.54 -2.19
N SER A 262 1.93 -0.45 -3.06
CA SER A 262 3.29 -0.90 -2.76
C SER A 262 3.95 -0.18 -1.60
N THR A 263 3.52 1.04 -1.27
CA THR A 263 4.02 1.78 -0.10
C THR A 263 3.66 1.12 1.23
N SER A 264 2.63 0.26 1.25
CA SER A 264 2.18 -0.43 2.46
C SER A 264 2.91 -1.74 2.71
N TYR A 265 3.54 -2.37 1.71
CA TYR A 265 4.07 -3.74 1.83
C TYR A 265 5.05 -3.89 3.00
N SER A 266 6.01 -2.97 3.11
CA SER A 266 6.98 -2.97 4.21
C SER A 266 6.33 -2.72 5.57
N LYS A 267 5.36 -1.80 5.64
CA LYS A 267 4.63 -1.49 6.88
C LYS A 267 3.85 -2.71 7.40
N VAL A 268 3.21 -3.47 6.50
CA VAL A 268 2.48 -4.70 6.83
C VAL A 268 3.43 -5.79 7.31
N TYR A 269 4.54 -6.00 6.59
CA TYR A 269 5.56 -6.96 6.97
C TYR A 269 6.12 -6.68 8.37
N HIS A 270 6.44 -5.41 8.68
CA HIS A 270 6.92 -5.01 9.99
C HIS A 270 5.87 -5.15 11.09
N GLU A 271 4.60 -4.84 10.83
CA GLU A 271 3.53 -5.08 11.81
C GLU A 271 3.39 -6.58 12.12
N CYS A 272 3.45 -7.45 11.11
CA CYS A 272 3.39 -8.90 11.31
C CYS A 272 4.60 -9.42 12.10
N LEU A 273 5.81 -8.98 11.76
CA LEU A 273 7.02 -9.31 12.52
C LEU A 273 6.93 -8.84 13.96
N GLN A 274 6.45 -7.61 14.19
CA GLN A 274 6.31 -7.07 15.54
C GLN A 274 5.39 -7.97 16.39
N ARG A 275 4.22 -8.35 15.86
CA ARG A 275 3.24 -9.16 16.61
C ARG A 275 3.63 -10.63 16.76
N LEU A 276 4.16 -11.24 15.72
CA LEU A 276 4.44 -12.68 15.71
C LEU A 276 5.84 -13.03 16.23
N VAL A 277 6.80 -12.10 16.17
CA VAL A 277 8.20 -12.36 16.54
C VAL A 277 8.60 -11.52 17.74
N CYS A 278 8.53 -10.19 17.64
CA CYS A 278 9.06 -9.30 18.68
C CYS A 278 8.27 -9.39 19.99
N ASP A 279 6.93 -9.38 19.92
CA ASP A 279 6.06 -9.48 21.11
C ASP A 279 6.24 -10.85 21.83
N HIS A 280 6.82 -11.85 21.16
CA HIS A 280 7.06 -13.20 21.69
C HIS A 280 8.55 -13.58 21.75
N TYR A 281 9.44 -12.58 21.71
CA TYR A 281 10.87 -12.78 21.58
C TYR A 281 11.46 -13.68 22.68
N ASP A 282 11.03 -13.51 23.94
CA ASP A 282 11.56 -14.29 25.06
C ASP A 282 11.32 -15.80 24.90
N THR A 283 10.20 -16.20 24.29
CA THR A 283 9.90 -17.62 24.01
C THR A 283 10.89 -18.19 23.00
N LEU A 284 11.13 -17.45 21.90
CA LEU A 284 12.09 -17.83 20.87
C LEU A 284 13.51 -17.86 21.43
N LYS A 285 13.86 -16.86 22.23
CA LYS A 285 15.16 -16.71 22.89
C LYS A 285 15.47 -17.91 23.78
N ASN A 286 14.54 -18.30 24.65
CA ASN A 286 14.74 -19.42 25.59
C ASN A 286 14.95 -20.77 24.88
N GLN A 287 14.34 -20.95 23.69
CA GLN A 287 14.51 -22.16 22.91
C GLN A 287 15.85 -22.21 22.14
N CYS A 288 16.47 -21.06 21.86
CA CYS A 288 17.65 -20.95 21.01
C CYS A 288 18.82 -21.81 21.49
N THR A 289 19.17 -21.71 22.78
CA THR A 289 20.30 -22.46 23.37
C THR A 289 20.10 -23.97 23.26
N GLU A 290 18.87 -24.46 23.49
CA GLU A 290 18.57 -25.89 23.37
C GLU A 290 18.71 -26.38 21.92
N LEU A 291 18.24 -25.59 20.95
CA LEU A 291 18.35 -25.95 19.53
C LEU A 291 19.80 -25.98 19.06
N ILE A 292 20.64 -25.06 19.54
CA ILE A 292 22.09 -25.06 19.27
C ILE A 292 22.74 -26.31 19.85
N ILE A 293 22.45 -26.66 21.10
CA ILE A 293 23.03 -27.85 21.76
C ILE A 293 22.59 -29.15 21.07
N ARG A 294 21.34 -29.23 20.63
CA ARG A 294 20.79 -30.39 19.90
C ARG A 294 21.22 -30.42 18.42
N GLU A 295 21.85 -29.36 17.93
CA GLU A 295 22.21 -29.18 16.52
C GLU A 295 21.01 -29.36 15.57
N ASP A 296 19.81 -28.90 15.96
CA ASP A 296 18.62 -28.93 15.11
C ASP A 296 18.69 -27.81 14.05
N LEU A 297 19.37 -28.12 12.94
CA LEU A 297 19.65 -27.17 11.86
C LEU A 297 18.38 -26.64 11.19
N ASP A 298 17.33 -27.46 11.09
CA ASP A 298 16.08 -27.05 10.46
C ASP A 298 15.34 -26.03 11.32
N ALA A 299 15.27 -26.26 12.64
CA ALA A 299 14.67 -25.31 13.58
C ALA A 299 15.49 -24.01 13.68
N LEU A 300 16.82 -24.12 13.73
CA LEU A 300 17.71 -22.96 13.77
C LEU A 300 17.61 -22.10 12.51
N ARG A 301 17.42 -22.71 11.34
CA ARG A 301 17.22 -21.97 10.08
C ARG A 301 15.91 -21.18 10.10
N ASN A 302 14.85 -21.75 10.66
CA ASN A 302 13.58 -21.04 10.83
C ASN A 302 13.72 -19.89 11.82
N MET A 303 14.40 -20.12 12.95
CA MET A 303 14.70 -19.09 13.94
C MET A 303 15.52 -17.94 13.34
N TYR A 304 16.55 -18.26 12.55
CA TYR A 304 17.37 -17.27 11.85
C TYR A 304 16.54 -16.40 10.91
N LYS A 305 15.65 -17.00 10.09
CA LYS A 305 14.77 -16.24 9.20
C LYS A 305 13.87 -15.25 9.96
N LEU A 306 13.41 -15.63 11.14
CA LEU A 306 12.52 -14.81 11.96
C LEU A 306 13.28 -13.71 12.73
N LEU A 307 14.47 -14.02 13.24
CA LEU A 307 15.25 -13.11 14.07
C LEU A 307 16.20 -12.21 13.28
N LYS A 308 16.60 -12.58 12.04
CA LYS A 308 17.45 -11.74 11.18
C LYS A 308 16.89 -10.33 10.96
N PRO A 309 15.59 -10.11 10.71
CA PRO A 309 15.03 -8.78 10.59
C PRO A 309 15.07 -7.98 11.91
N THR A 310 15.27 -8.63 13.04
CA THR A 310 15.32 -8.01 14.37
C THR A 310 16.76 -7.87 14.84
N HIS A 311 17.25 -6.62 14.99
CA HIS A 311 18.64 -6.39 15.41
C HIS A 311 18.98 -7.09 16.73
N ILE A 312 18.06 -7.11 17.70
CA ILE A 312 18.30 -7.74 19.01
C ILE A 312 18.34 -9.27 18.89
N GLY A 313 17.51 -9.85 18.02
CA GLY A 313 17.41 -11.31 17.87
C GLY A 313 18.65 -11.91 17.22
N ILE A 314 19.19 -11.27 16.18
CA ILE A 314 20.35 -11.80 15.47
C ILE A 314 21.61 -11.79 16.35
N THR A 315 21.85 -10.69 17.09
CA THR A 315 22.99 -10.57 17.99
C THR A 315 22.98 -11.68 19.05
N TYR A 316 21.82 -11.98 19.63
CA TYR A 316 21.70 -13.05 20.61
C TYR A 316 22.03 -14.44 20.03
N MET A 317 21.54 -14.76 18.82
CA MET A 317 21.86 -16.04 18.17
C MET A 317 23.36 -16.20 17.91
N VAL A 318 24.01 -15.13 17.47
CA VAL A 318 25.46 -15.10 17.21
C VAL A 318 26.24 -15.35 18.50
N GLU A 319 25.86 -14.68 19.60
CA GLU A 319 26.47 -14.89 20.92
C GLU A 319 26.31 -16.34 21.42
N GLN A 320 25.09 -16.89 21.33
CA GLN A 320 24.83 -18.26 21.78
C GLN A 320 25.60 -19.30 20.97
N LEU A 321 25.71 -19.11 19.65
CA LEU A 321 26.51 -20.01 18.82
C LEU A 321 28.01 -19.87 19.16
N GLN A 322 28.51 -18.65 19.34
CA GLN A 322 29.91 -18.41 19.71
C GLN A 322 30.29 -19.10 21.03
N GLU A 323 29.41 -18.98 22.04
CA GLU A 323 29.58 -19.61 23.34
C GLU A 323 29.58 -21.13 23.22
N HIS A 324 28.63 -21.71 22.46
CA HIS A 324 28.56 -23.14 22.24
C HIS A 324 29.79 -23.69 21.49
N MET A 325 30.23 -23.02 20.42
CA MET A 325 31.43 -23.37 19.66
C MET A 325 32.66 -23.37 20.55
N SER A 326 32.81 -22.30 21.35
CA SER A 326 33.89 -22.15 22.31
C SER A 326 33.85 -23.30 23.31
N ARG A 327 32.73 -23.53 24.03
CA ARG A 327 32.61 -24.61 25.03
C ARG A 327 32.93 -25.99 24.45
N THR A 328 32.32 -26.33 23.31
CA THR A 328 32.54 -27.62 22.63
C THR A 328 34.00 -27.81 22.22
N GLY A 329 34.65 -26.74 21.75
CA GLY A 329 36.06 -26.77 21.40
C GLY A 329 36.97 -26.98 22.60
N HIS A 330 36.71 -26.29 23.72
CA HIS A 330 37.46 -26.48 24.96
C HIS A 330 37.33 -27.91 25.49
N GLU A 331 36.11 -28.46 25.54
CA GLU A 331 35.87 -29.84 26.01
C GLU A 331 36.64 -30.86 25.15
N ARG A 332 36.59 -30.71 23.81
CA ARG A 332 37.35 -31.58 22.90
C ARG A 332 38.86 -31.49 23.14
N ILE A 333 39.42 -30.29 23.29
CA ILE A 333 40.86 -30.10 23.46
C ILE A 333 41.35 -30.57 24.84
N GLN A 334 40.55 -30.38 25.89
CA GLN A 334 40.87 -30.89 27.22
C GLN A 334 40.89 -32.42 27.25
N SER A 335 40.03 -33.08 26.45
CA SER A 335 39.98 -34.54 26.34
C SER A 335 41.18 -35.16 25.60
N LEU A 336 42.02 -34.35 24.94
CA LEU A 336 43.20 -34.85 24.22
C LEU A 336 44.29 -35.33 25.20
N THR A 337 44.64 -36.61 25.09
CA THR A 337 45.70 -37.31 25.84
C THR A 337 46.61 -38.10 24.89
N GLY A 338 47.93 -38.12 25.11
CA GLY A 338 48.89 -38.94 24.34
C GLY A 338 50.17 -38.20 23.95
N ASP A 339 51.06 -38.88 23.23
CA ASP A 339 52.41 -38.37 22.90
C ASP A 339 52.42 -37.37 21.71
N ASN A 340 51.37 -37.34 20.87
CA ASN A 340 51.27 -36.47 19.67
C ASN A 340 50.29 -35.29 19.85
N LEU A 341 50.39 -34.57 20.98
CA LEU A 341 49.45 -33.50 21.36
C LEU A 341 49.36 -32.34 20.35
N SER A 342 50.46 -31.97 19.69
CA SER A 342 50.48 -30.83 18.76
C SER A 342 49.75 -31.12 17.45
N THR A 343 49.99 -32.28 16.84
CA THR A 343 49.31 -32.70 15.59
C THR A 343 47.82 -32.95 15.86
N THR A 344 47.50 -33.69 16.93
CA THR A 344 46.10 -33.97 17.30
C THR A 344 45.31 -32.71 17.66
N PHE A 345 45.97 -31.71 18.24
CA PHE A 345 45.36 -30.39 18.48
C PHE A 345 44.97 -29.69 17.17
N VAL A 346 45.89 -29.63 16.20
CA VAL A 346 45.65 -28.97 14.90
C VAL A 346 44.52 -29.68 14.15
N ASP A 347 44.55 -31.01 14.09
CA ASP A 347 43.51 -31.80 13.42
C ASP A 347 42.14 -31.58 14.06
N THR A 348 42.06 -31.62 15.40
CA THR A 348 40.80 -31.38 16.14
C THR A 348 40.24 -29.98 15.88
N LEU A 349 41.10 -28.96 15.83
CA LEU A 349 40.68 -27.59 15.54
C LEU A 349 40.16 -27.44 14.11
N LEU A 350 40.82 -28.06 13.13
CA LEU A 350 40.38 -28.07 11.73
C LEU A 350 39.03 -28.78 11.57
N GLU A 351 38.80 -29.87 12.29
CA GLU A 351 37.51 -30.56 12.32
C GLU A 351 36.39 -29.68 12.88
N ILE A 352 36.64 -29.00 14.01
CA ILE A 352 35.68 -28.07 14.62
C ILE A 352 35.36 -26.92 13.65
N HIS A 353 36.39 -26.30 13.08
CA HIS A 353 36.23 -25.21 12.13
C HIS A 353 35.41 -25.65 10.91
N THR A 354 35.73 -26.81 10.32
CA THR A 354 35.02 -27.35 9.16
C THR A 354 33.56 -27.64 9.50
N LYS A 355 33.30 -28.30 10.64
CA LYS A 355 31.94 -28.61 11.11
C LYS A 355 31.08 -27.34 11.23
N TYR A 356 31.57 -26.33 11.94
CA TYR A 356 30.79 -25.12 12.16
C TYR A 356 30.69 -24.23 10.93
N THR A 357 31.68 -24.25 10.04
CA THR A 357 31.58 -23.62 8.71
C THR A 357 30.42 -24.23 7.92
N ASP A 358 30.28 -25.56 7.92
CA ASP A 358 29.17 -26.24 7.25
C ASP A 358 27.82 -25.93 7.89
N ILE A 359 27.74 -25.89 9.24
CA ILE A 359 26.52 -25.50 9.96
C ILE A 359 26.10 -24.06 9.59
N ILE A 360 27.05 -23.12 9.59
CA ILE A 360 26.80 -21.71 9.23
C ILE A 360 26.31 -21.60 7.79
N ARG A 361 26.92 -22.34 6.86
CA ARG A 361 26.50 -22.38 5.46
C ARG A 361 25.07 -22.90 5.30
N GLN A 362 24.73 -23.99 5.97
CA GLN A 362 23.45 -24.69 5.80
C GLN A 362 22.27 -24.02 6.54
N THR A 363 22.57 -23.30 7.63
CA THR A 363 21.56 -22.80 8.57
C THR A 363 21.42 -21.29 8.54
N PHE A 364 22.55 -20.59 8.50
CA PHE A 364 22.65 -19.13 8.63
C PHE A 364 23.05 -18.46 7.31
N ALA A 365 22.93 -19.15 6.18
CA ALA A 365 23.15 -18.59 4.84
C ALA A 365 24.50 -17.86 4.64
N ASN A 366 25.58 -18.37 5.26
CA ASN A 366 26.91 -17.73 5.25
C ASN A 366 26.90 -16.27 5.76
N ASP A 367 26.04 -15.98 6.74
CA ASP A 367 25.98 -14.65 7.35
C ASP A 367 27.32 -14.27 8.01
N SER A 368 27.80 -13.07 7.69
CA SER A 368 29.11 -12.59 8.11
C SER A 368 29.26 -12.47 9.63
N GLU A 369 28.18 -12.21 10.36
CA GLU A 369 28.22 -12.12 11.82
C GLU A 369 28.52 -13.49 12.45
N PHE A 370 27.94 -14.56 11.89
CA PHE A 370 28.18 -15.93 12.34
C PHE A 370 29.58 -16.43 11.95
N ILE A 371 30.09 -16.04 10.78
CA ILE A 371 31.47 -16.33 10.38
C ILE A 371 32.45 -15.65 11.35
N SER A 372 32.23 -14.37 11.68
CA SER A 372 33.06 -13.66 12.65
C SER A 372 33.00 -14.30 14.05
N ALA A 373 31.84 -14.82 14.46
CA ALA A 373 31.71 -15.57 15.70
C ALA A 373 32.51 -16.88 15.68
N LEU A 374 32.56 -17.60 14.55
CA LEU A 374 33.40 -18.79 14.41
C LEU A 374 34.88 -18.43 14.57
N ASP A 375 35.35 -17.37 13.90
CA ASP A 375 36.74 -16.91 14.01
C ASP A 375 37.11 -16.55 15.46
N LYS A 376 36.22 -15.83 16.14
CA LYS A 376 36.39 -15.48 17.57
C LYS A 376 36.41 -16.72 18.46
N ALA A 377 35.53 -17.68 18.23
CA ALA A 377 35.50 -18.93 18.98
C ALA A 377 36.80 -19.72 18.79
N CYS A 378 37.28 -19.88 17.55
CA CYS A 378 38.56 -20.52 17.26
C CYS A 378 39.74 -19.80 17.93
N ALA A 379 39.79 -18.47 17.87
CA ALA A 379 40.81 -17.67 18.54
C ALA A 379 40.79 -17.88 20.07
N ASN A 380 39.60 -17.93 20.68
CA ASN A 380 39.45 -18.21 22.11
C ASN A 380 39.97 -19.60 22.47
N ILE A 381 39.64 -20.61 21.67
CA ILE A 381 40.10 -21.99 21.83
C ILE A 381 41.63 -22.07 21.74
N ILE A 382 42.26 -21.39 20.78
CA ILE A 382 43.72 -21.35 20.61
C ILE A 382 44.42 -20.66 21.79
N ASN A 383 43.85 -19.56 22.27
CA ASN A 383 44.46 -18.72 23.30
C ASN A 383 44.28 -19.28 24.73
N MET A 384 43.41 -20.26 24.93
CA MET A 384 43.31 -20.95 26.21
C MET A 384 44.48 -21.90 26.42
N LYS A 385 45.40 -21.50 27.31
CA LYS A 385 46.49 -22.34 27.79
C LYS A 385 45.92 -23.50 28.61
N LYS A 386 46.44 -24.71 28.35
CA LYS A 386 46.18 -25.90 29.16
C LYS A 386 46.69 -25.72 30.59
#